data_AF-A0AAW0IIG3-F1
#
_entry.id   AF-A0AAW0IIG3-F1
#
_cell.length_a   1.000
_cell.length_b   1.000
_cell.length_c   1.000
_cell.angle_alpha   90.00
_cell.angle_beta   90.00
_cell.angle_gamma   90.00
#
_symmetry.space_group_name_H-M   'P 1'
#
loop_
_entity.id
_entity.type
_entity.pdbx_description
1 polymer ?
#
loop_
_entity_poly.entity_id
_entity_poly.type
_entity_poly.pdbx_seq_one_letter_code
_entity_poly.pdbx_strand_id
1 'polypeptide(L)'
;FLPQYLILKLERPAIVQNITFGKYEKTHVCNLKKFKVFGGMNEENMTELLSSGLKNDYNKETFTLKHKIDEQMFPCRFIKIVPLLSWGPSFNFSIWYVELSGIDDPDIVQPCLNWYSKYREQEAIRLCLKHFRQHNYTEAFESLQKKTKIALEHPMLTDMHDKLVLKGDFDACEELIEKAVNGKKLRNLDY
;
A
#
# COMPACT_ATOMS: atom_id res chain seq x y z
N PHE A 1 -1.15 6.45 23.07
CA PHE A 1 -0.17 5.35 23.00
C PHE A 1 0.73 5.58 21.80
N LEU A 2 2.05 5.53 21.98
CA LEU A 2 2.99 5.59 20.86
C LEU A 2 2.90 4.29 20.04
N PRO A 3 3.02 4.34 18.71
CA PRO A 3 2.97 3.14 17.88
C PRO A 3 4.19 2.25 18.20
N GLN A 4 3.95 1.00 18.57
CA GLN A 4 5.00 -0.01 18.73
C GLN A 4 5.26 -0.70 17.39
N TYR A 5 6.52 -0.90 17.03
CA TYR A 5 6.89 -1.60 15.81
C TYR A 5 8.34 -2.08 15.84
N LEU A 6 8.67 -3.03 14.96
CA LEU A 6 10.03 -3.40 14.60
C LEU A 6 10.24 -3.11 13.11
N ILE A 7 11.38 -2.52 12.75
CA ILE A 7 11.81 -2.39 11.35
C ILE A 7 13.01 -3.31 11.15
N LEU A 8 12.88 -4.23 10.21
CA LEU A 8 13.92 -5.16 9.78
C LEU A 8 14.48 -4.67 8.45
N LYS A 9 15.79 -4.43 8.39
CA LYS A 9 16.50 -4.09 7.16
C LYS A 9 17.14 -5.35 6.60
N LEU A 10 16.76 -5.75 5.39
CA LEU A 10 17.36 -6.88 4.71
C LEU A 10 18.81 -6.55 4.30
N GLU A 11 19.66 -7.57 4.16
CA GLU A 11 21.02 -7.40 3.66
C GLU A 11 21.04 -6.90 2.21
N ARG A 12 20.09 -7.39 1.41
CA ARG A 12 19.88 -7.01 0.00
C ARG A 12 18.38 -6.84 -0.25
N PRO A 13 17.98 -6.05 -1.27
CA PRO A 13 16.59 -6.01 -1.68
C PRO A 13 16.12 -7.40 -2.13
N ALA A 14 14.88 -7.77 -1.78
CA ALA A 14 14.31 -9.05 -2.14
C ALA A 14 12.80 -8.93 -2.40
N ILE A 15 12.25 -9.82 -3.21
CA ILE A 15 10.81 -10.03 -3.30
C ILE A 15 10.41 -10.87 -2.08
N VAL A 16 9.94 -10.21 -1.01
CA VAL A 16 9.60 -10.89 0.24
C VAL A 16 8.21 -11.52 0.10
N GLN A 17 8.17 -12.85 0.00
CA GLN A 17 6.94 -13.59 -0.29
C GLN A 17 6.26 -14.09 0.97
N ASN A 18 7.02 -14.45 2.00
CA ASN A 18 6.45 -14.95 3.24
C ASN A 18 7.15 -14.37 4.48
N ILE A 19 6.38 -14.30 5.56
CA ILE A 19 6.88 -14.07 6.91
C ILE A 19 6.48 -15.25 7.79
N THR A 20 7.42 -15.76 8.57
CA THR A 20 7.17 -16.84 9.52
C THR A 20 7.43 -16.35 10.93
N PHE A 21 6.46 -16.61 11.82
CA PHE A 21 6.55 -16.31 13.24
C PHE A 21 6.78 -17.60 14.02
N GLY A 22 7.88 -17.64 14.78
CA GLY A 22 8.07 -18.66 15.81
C GLY A 22 7.34 -18.31 17.09
N LYS A 23 7.19 -19.31 17.96
CA LYS A 23 6.45 -19.20 19.21
C LYS A 23 7.22 -19.81 20.36
N TYR A 24 6.84 -19.43 21.57
CA TYR A 24 7.31 -20.06 22.81
C TYR A 24 6.83 -21.52 22.90
N GLU A 25 7.46 -22.33 23.76
CA GLU A 25 7.10 -23.75 23.97
C GLU A 25 5.65 -23.97 24.45
N LYS A 26 5.02 -22.93 25.00
CA LYS A 26 3.66 -22.94 25.55
C LYS A 26 2.89 -21.71 25.06
N THR A 27 1.58 -21.75 25.25
CA THR A 27 0.71 -20.59 25.01
C THR A 27 1.21 -19.38 25.81
N HIS A 28 1.10 -18.18 25.24
CA HIS A 28 1.62 -16.98 25.88
C HIS A 28 0.73 -15.76 25.63
N VAL A 29 0.38 -15.05 26.70
CA VAL A 29 -0.53 -13.90 26.67
C VAL A 29 -0.02 -12.74 25.80
N CYS A 30 1.29 -12.60 25.65
CA CYS A 30 1.91 -11.58 24.80
C CYS A 30 1.91 -11.91 23.29
N ASN A 31 1.42 -13.09 22.89
CA ASN A 31 1.33 -13.46 21.48
C ASN A 31 0.44 -12.46 20.72
N LEU A 32 0.80 -12.19 19.48
CA LEU A 32 0.13 -11.17 18.65
C LEU A 32 -1.21 -11.70 18.12
N LYS A 33 -2.30 -11.42 18.83
CA LYS A 33 -3.67 -11.69 18.36
C LYS A 33 -4.00 -10.91 17.08
N LYS A 34 -3.43 -9.71 16.92
CA LYS A 34 -3.55 -8.91 15.69
C LYS A 34 -2.26 -8.17 15.41
N PHE A 35 -1.81 -8.19 14.17
CA PHE A 35 -0.64 -7.46 13.69
C PHE A 35 -0.78 -7.08 12.22
N LYS A 36 0.03 -6.12 11.80
CA LYS A 36 0.23 -5.77 10.40
C LYS A 36 1.70 -5.88 10.01
N VAL A 37 1.94 -6.16 8.74
CA VAL A 37 3.27 -6.14 8.14
C VAL A 37 3.26 -5.14 7.00
N PHE A 38 4.23 -4.26 6.99
CA PHE A 38 4.48 -3.30 5.92
C PHE A 38 5.85 -3.57 5.31
N GLY A 39 6.06 -3.17 4.07
CA GLY A 39 7.36 -3.25 3.43
C GLY A 39 7.56 -2.20 2.37
N GLY A 40 8.82 -1.88 2.12
CA GLY A 40 9.20 -0.91 1.11
C GLY A 40 10.70 -0.87 0.87
N MET A 41 11.10 -0.09 -0.12
CA MET A 41 12.51 0.19 -0.40
C MET A 41 13.11 1.24 0.55
N ASN A 42 12.25 1.99 1.25
CA ASN A 42 12.59 3.06 2.20
C ASN A 42 11.73 2.91 3.47
N GLU A 43 12.07 3.62 4.54
CA GLU A 43 11.39 3.50 5.83
C GLU A 43 10.09 4.32 5.92
N GLU A 44 9.97 5.40 5.15
CA GLU A 44 8.88 6.38 5.30
C GLU A 44 7.59 5.98 4.56
N ASN A 45 7.72 5.39 3.36
CA ASN A 45 6.61 5.13 2.44
C ASN A 45 6.42 3.63 2.19
N MET A 46 6.15 2.87 3.25
CA MET A 46 5.93 1.43 3.16
C MET A 46 4.49 1.08 2.74
N THR A 47 4.34 -0.01 1.99
CA THR A 47 3.05 -0.58 1.58
C THR A 47 2.60 -1.64 2.59
N GLU A 48 1.32 -1.71 2.92
CA GLU A 48 0.76 -2.80 3.74
C GLU A 48 0.82 -4.12 2.96
N LEU A 49 1.51 -5.11 3.52
CA LEU A 49 1.72 -6.42 2.89
C LEU A 49 0.81 -7.50 3.48
N LEU A 50 0.43 -7.37 4.75
CA LEU A 50 -0.40 -8.32 5.48
C LEU A 50 -1.07 -7.64 6.67
N SER A 51 -2.34 -8.01 6.93
CA SER A 51 -3.04 -7.76 8.18
C SER A 51 -3.62 -9.08 8.68
N SER A 52 -3.10 -9.59 9.79
CA SER A 52 -3.45 -10.93 10.29
C SER A 52 -3.32 -11.03 11.82
N GLY A 53 -3.36 -12.25 12.36
CA GLY A 53 -3.18 -12.58 13.77
C GLY A 53 -2.57 -13.97 13.94
N LEU A 54 -1.82 -14.18 15.02
CA LEU A 54 -1.28 -15.48 15.40
C LEU A 54 -2.28 -16.25 16.27
N LYS A 55 -2.35 -17.56 16.08
CA LYS A 55 -3.00 -18.45 17.03
C LYS A 55 -2.21 -18.47 18.34
N ASN A 56 -2.90 -18.57 19.48
CA ASN A 56 -2.25 -18.67 20.77
C ASN A 56 -1.89 -20.12 21.12
N ASP A 57 -0.97 -20.68 20.34
CA ASP A 57 -0.40 -22.02 20.54
C ASP A 57 1.15 -21.94 20.49
N TYR A 58 1.82 -23.07 20.31
CA TYR A 58 3.28 -23.19 20.20
C TYR A 58 3.75 -23.52 18.78
N ASN A 59 2.83 -23.54 17.80
CA ASN A 59 3.14 -23.94 16.43
C ASN A 59 3.67 -22.75 15.64
N LYS A 60 4.76 -22.93 14.89
CA LYS A 60 5.27 -21.92 13.95
C LYS A 60 4.20 -21.62 12.89
N GLU A 61 3.99 -20.35 12.54
CA GLU A 61 3.01 -19.94 11.53
C GLU A 61 3.66 -19.12 10.42
N THR A 62 3.39 -19.50 9.17
CA THR A 62 3.88 -18.81 7.97
C THR A 62 2.71 -18.15 7.25
N PHE A 63 2.90 -16.90 6.84
CA PHE A 63 1.91 -16.11 6.11
C PHE A 63 2.50 -15.60 4.80
N THR A 64 1.74 -15.71 3.73
CA THR A 64 2.07 -15.08 2.45
C THR A 64 1.83 -13.58 2.53
N LEU A 65 2.82 -12.82 2.07
CA LEU A 65 2.79 -11.37 1.98
C LEU A 65 2.36 -10.94 0.58
N LYS A 66 1.66 -9.81 0.48
CA LYS A 66 1.48 -9.12 -0.80
C LYS A 66 2.85 -8.75 -1.35
N HIS A 67 3.19 -9.30 -2.51
CA HIS A 67 4.49 -9.09 -3.17
C HIS A 67 4.33 -8.76 -4.66
N LYS A 68 3.08 -8.50 -5.09
CA LYS A 68 2.73 -8.09 -6.45
C LYS A 68 1.82 -6.86 -6.43
N ILE A 69 1.96 -6.03 -7.45
CA ILE A 69 1.02 -4.98 -7.84
C ILE A 69 0.57 -5.36 -9.23
N ASP A 70 -0.74 -5.57 -9.40
CA ASP A 70 -1.31 -6.30 -10.53
C ASP A 70 -0.59 -7.66 -10.67
N GLU A 71 0.11 -7.90 -11.78
CA GLU A 71 0.89 -9.13 -11.99
C GLU A 71 2.40 -8.96 -11.78
N GLN A 72 2.87 -7.73 -11.52
CA GLN A 72 4.29 -7.44 -11.44
C GLN A 72 4.78 -7.48 -10.00
N MET A 73 5.87 -8.22 -9.77
CA MET A 73 6.50 -8.32 -8.45
C MET A 73 7.23 -7.03 -8.08
N PHE A 74 7.23 -6.68 -6.79
CA PHE A 74 7.98 -5.54 -6.27
C PHE A 74 8.90 -5.94 -5.11
N PRO A 75 10.13 -5.38 -5.04
CA PRO A 75 11.07 -5.68 -3.97
C PRO A 75 10.85 -4.82 -2.73
N CYS A 76 11.29 -5.34 -1.59
CA CYS A 76 11.43 -4.62 -0.34
C CYS A 76 12.88 -4.67 0.15
N ARG A 77 13.33 -3.58 0.78
CA ARG A 77 14.58 -3.52 1.55
C ARG A 77 14.31 -3.49 3.06
N PHE A 78 13.14 -3.00 3.45
CA PHE A 78 12.70 -2.88 4.82
C PHE A 78 11.37 -3.59 5.00
N ILE A 79 11.22 -4.29 6.12
CA ILE A 79 9.97 -4.91 6.57
C ILE A 79 9.65 -4.36 7.96
N LYS A 80 8.46 -3.79 8.15
CA LYS A 80 7.98 -3.25 9.40
C LYS A 80 6.85 -4.10 9.96
N ILE A 81 7.01 -4.62 11.16
CA ILE A 81 5.99 -5.40 11.87
C ILE A 81 5.35 -4.49 12.92
N VAL A 82 4.03 -4.35 12.85
CA VAL A 82 3.24 -3.48 13.74
C VAL A 82 2.29 -4.35 14.56
N PRO A 83 2.62 -4.68 15.82
CA PRO A 83 1.68 -5.35 16.71
C PRO A 83 0.51 -4.41 17.05
N LEU A 84 -0.71 -4.95 17.04
CA LEU A 84 -1.95 -4.20 17.27
C LEU A 84 -2.72 -4.69 18.50
N LEU A 85 -2.74 -6.01 18.73
CA LEU A 85 -3.46 -6.62 19.85
C LEU A 85 -2.73 -7.88 20.32
N SER A 86 -2.58 -8.02 21.64
CA SER A 86 -2.11 -9.23 22.31
C SER A 86 -3.29 -10.14 22.68
N TRP A 87 -3.02 -11.40 22.98
CA TRP A 87 -4.06 -12.30 23.49
C TRP A 87 -4.48 -11.97 24.93
N GLY A 88 -3.58 -11.43 25.75
CA GLY A 88 -3.88 -10.91 27.08
C GLY A 88 -4.15 -9.40 27.08
N PRO A 89 -5.13 -8.89 27.87
CA PRO A 89 -5.60 -7.51 27.82
C PRO A 89 -4.66 -6.46 28.47
N SER A 90 -3.55 -6.87 29.11
CA SER A 90 -2.69 -5.96 29.89
C SER A 90 -1.20 -6.30 29.80
N PHE A 91 -0.79 -7.03 28.78
CA PHE A 91 0.60 -7.45 28.60
C PHE A 91 1.25 -6.74 27.39
N ASN A 92 2.58 -6.66 27.43
CA ASN A 92 3.37 -6.15 26.31
C ASN A 92 3.22 -7.02 25.06
N PHE A 93 3.61 -6.49 23.90
CA PHE A 93 3.73 -7.29 22.68
C PHE A 93 5.04 -8.08 22.70
N SER A 94 5.01 -9.35 22.28
CA SER A 94 6.21 -10.16 22.14
C SER A 94 6.23 -10.89 20.80
N ILE A 95 7.39 -10.85 20.15
CA ILE A 95 7.69 -11.59 18.93
C ILE A 95 8.88 -12.48 19.27
N TRP A 96 8.69 -13.79 19.21
CA TRP A 96 9.70 -14.76 19.64
C TRP A 96 10.77 -14.98 18.59
N TYR A 97 10.35 -15.06 17.32
CA TYR A 97 11.22 -15.31 16.19
C TYR A 97 10.54 -14.84 14.90
N VAL A 98 11.33 -14.32 13.97
CA VAL A 98 10.88 -13.92 12.64
C VAL A 98 11.83 -14.50 11.60
N GLU A 99 11.25 -15.09 10.57
CA GLU A 99 11.95 -15.49 9.34
C GLU A 99 11.26 -14.84 8.15
N LEU A 100 12.04 -14.31 7.23
CA LEU A 100 11.56 -13.76 5.97
C LEU A 100 12.06 -14.66 4.85
N SER A 101 11.17 -15.05 3.93
CA SER A 101 11.54 -15.87 2.78
C SER A 101 10.95 -15.32 1.49
N GLY A 102 11.64 -15.57 0.39
CA GLY A 102 11.31 -15.00 -0.91
C GLY A 102 12.46 -15.12 -1.89
N ILE A 103 12.51 -14.21 -2.85
CA ILE A 103 13.48 -14.23 -3.95
C ILE A 103 14.46 -13.07 -3.76
N ASP A 104 15.74 -13.37 -3.57
CA ASP A 104 16.84 -12.40 -3.50
C ASP A 104 17.83 -12.49 -4.67
N ASP A 105 17.53 -13.37 -5.65
CA ASP A 105 18.29 -13.53 -6.88
C ASP A 105 18.36 -12.19 -7.65
N PRO A 106 19.56 -11.60 -7.84
CA PRO A 106 19.73 -10.35 -8.56
C PRO A 106 19.11 -10.34 -9.96
N ASP A 107 19.12 -11.48 -10.68
CA ASP A 107 18.61 -11.56 -12.05
C ASP A 107 17.09 -11.37 -12.11
N ILE A 108 16.39 -11.68 -11.02
CA ILE A 108 14.94 -11.47 -10.87
C ILE A 108 14.65 -10.13 -10.19
N VAL A 109 15.40 -9.80 -9.14
CA VAL A 109 15.16 -8.62 -8.30
C VAL A 109 15.47 -7.32 -9.06
N GLN A 110 16.54 -7.27 -9.86
CA GLN A 110 16.95 -6.04 -10.55
C GLN A 110 15.92 -5.53 -11.56
N PRO A 111 15.36 -6.38 -12.46
CA PRO A 111 14.25 -5.97 -13.32
C PRO A 111 13.03 -5.47 -12.54
N CYS A 112 12.66 -6.16 -11.46
CA CYS A 112 11.54 -5.76 -10.60
C CYS A 112 11.80 -4.42 -9.91
N LEU A 113 13.03 -4.16 -9.47
CA LEU A 113 13.43 -2.90 -8.85
C LEU A 113 13.36 -1.74 -9.85
N ASN A 114 13.81 -1.95 -11.09
CA ASN A 114 13.74 -0.95 -12.15
C ASN A 114 12.29 -0.60 -12.52
N TRP A 115 11.44 -1.62 -12.66
CA TRP A 115 10.02 -1.41 -12.88
C TRP A 115 9.37 -0.68 -11.69
N TYR A 116 9.64 -1.13 -10.48
CA TYR A 116 9.03 -0.57 -9.27
C TYR A 116 9.45 0.87 -9.01
N SER A 117 10.70 1.23 -9.36
CA SER A 117 11.18 2.62 -9.31
C SER A 117 10.36 3.52 -10.23
N LYS A 118 10.12 3.09 -11.48
CA LYS A 118 9.28 3.83 -12.44
C LYS A 118 7.83 3.93 -11.97
N TYR A 119 7.28 2.83 -11.44
CA TYR A 119 5.93 2.81 -10.88
C TYR A 119 5.77 3.80 -9.72
N ARG A 120 6.72 3.81 -8.77
CA ARG A 120 6.71 4.75 -7.64
C ARG A 120 6.83 6.20 -8.08
N GLU A 121 7.64 6.48 -9.10
CA GLU A 121 7.76 7.82 -9.68
C GLU A 121 6.42 8.29 -10.28
N GLN A 122 5.74 7.42 -11.04
CA GLN A 122 4.43 7.71 -11.60
C GLN A 122 3.38 7.97 -10.52
N GLU A 123 3.33 7.11 -9.49
CA GLU A 123 2.40 7.29 -8.36
C GLU A 123 2.70 8.55 -7.55
N ALA A 124 3.99 8.90 -7.36
CA ALA A 124 4.37 10.15 -6.70
C ALA A 124 3.85 11.36 -7.49
N ILE A 125 4.04 11.40 -8.81
CA ILE A 125 3.51 12.45 -9.67
C ILE A 125 1.98 12.51 -9.57
N ARG A 126 1.31 11.36 -9.64
CA ARG A 126 -0.15 11.28 -9.54
C ARG A 126 -0.66 11.83 -8.19
N LEU A 127 0.01 11.49 -7.08
CA LEU A 127 -0.32 12.02 -5.76
C LEU A 127 -0.03 13.53 -5.65
N CYS A 128 1.07 14.02 -6.24
CA CYS A 128 1.34 15.45 -6.32
C CYS A 128 0.25 16.19 -7.10
N LEU A 129 -0.16 15.68 -8.27
CA LEU A 129 -1.27 16.24 -9.04
C LEU A 129 -2.57 16.26 -8.22
N LYS A 130 -2.87 15.17 -7.51
CA LYS A 130 -4.03 15.11 -6.60
C LYS A 130 -3.94 16.20 -5.52
N HIS A 131 -2.78 16.32 -4.88
CA HIS A 131 -2.55 17.27 -3.81
C HIS A 131 -2.69 18.72 -4.28
N PHE A 132 -2.08 19.07 -5.43
CA PHE A 132 -2.19 20.41 -6.02
C PHE A 132 -3.63 20.75 -6.40
N ARG A 133 -4.38 19.79 -6.97
CA ARG A 133 -5.80 19.99 -7.29
C ARG A 133 -6.64 20.25 -6.05
N GLN A 134 -6.43 19.48 -4.97
CA GLN A 134 -7.16 19.64 -3.71
C GLN A 134 -6.92 20.99 -3.02
N HIS A 135 -5.76 21.62 -3.26
CA HIS A 135 -5.39 22.91 -2.66
C HIS A 135 -5.52 24.08 -3.64
N ASN A 136 -6.15 23.87 -4.80
CA ASN A 136 -6.34 24.87 -5.86
C ASN A 136 -5.02 25.50 -6.37
N TYR A 137 -3.92 24.76 -6.34
CA TYR A 137 -2.63 25.17 -6.93
C TYR A 137 -2.61 24.91 -8.44
N THR A 138 -3.47 25.61 -9.17
CA THR A 138 -3.78 25.35 -10.59
C THR A 138 -2.56 25.47 -11.50
N GLU A 139 -1.70 26.46 -11.29
CA GLU A 139 -0.50 26.66 -12.11
C GLU A 139 0.49 25.50 -11.98
N ALA A 140 0.73 25.02 -10.76
CA ALA A 140 1.59 23.88 -10.48
C ALA A 140 0.99 22.57 -11.04
N PHE A 141 -0.33 22.40 -10.88
CA PHE A 141 -1.07 21.27 -11.44
C PHE A 141 -0.93 21.19 -12.97
N GLU A 142 -1.27 22.27 -13.68
CA GLU A 142 -1.21 22.30 -15.14
C GLU A 142 0.20 22.10 -15.66
N SER A 143 1.18 22.75 -15.03
CA SER A 143 2.59 22.65 -15.44
C SER A 143 3.11 21.20 -15.32
N LEU A 144 2.81 20.55 -14.20
CA LEU A 144 3.23 19.17 -13.97
C LEU A 144 2.47 18.18 -14.87
N GLN A 145 1.17 18.39 -15.07
CA GLN A 145 0.34 17.53 -15.93
C GLN A 145 0.78 17.61 -17.39
N LYS A 146 1.03 18.82 -17.91
CA LYS A 146 1.50 19.04 -19.29
C LYS A 146 2.85 18.35 -19.54
N LYS A 147 3.75 18.38 -18.56
CA LYS A 147 5.10 17.81 -18.69
C LYS A 147 5.13 16.28 -18.56
N THR A 148 4.33 15.72 -17.66
CA THR A 148 4.38 14.29 -17.33
C THR A 148 3.39 13.45 -18.14
N LYS A 149 2.32 14.06 -18.67
CA LYS A 149 1.22 13.38 -19.39
C LYS A 149 0.56 12.25 -18.59
N ILE A 150 0.77 12.21 -17.28
CA ILE A 150 0.15 11.23 -16.39
C ILE A 150 -1.30 11.65 -16.16
N ALA A 151 -2.23 10.74 -16.45
CA ALA A 151 -3.63 10.94 -16.15
C ALA A 151 -3.85 10.79 -14.63
N LEU A 152 -4.31 11.85 -13.98
CA LEU A 152 -4.64 11.82 -12.56
C LEU A 152 -5.83 10.90 -12.27
N GLU A 153 -6.85 10.97 -13.13
CA GLU A 153 -8.13 10.30 -12.99
C GLU A 153 -8.82 10.14 -14.35
N HIS A 154 -9.95 9.43 -14.38
CA HIS A 154 -10.74 9.26 -15.59
C HIS A 154 -11.23 10.62 -16.12
N PRO A 155 -11.24 10.87 -17.46
CA PRO A 155 -11.66 12.16 -18.03
C PRO A 155 -13.02 12.66 -17.54
N MET A 156 -13.94 11.73 -17.26
CA MET A 156 -15.26 12.04 -16.70
C MET A 156 -15.20 12.66 -15.29
N LEU A 157 -14.29 12.22 -14.42
CA LEU A 157 -14.11 12.81 -13.09
C LEU A 157 -13.49 14.21 -13.18
N THR A 158 -12.59 14.41 -14.16
CA THR A 158 -12.05 15.74 -14.45
C THR A 158 -13.14 16.69 -14.94
N ASP A 159 -14.05 16.24 -15.80
CA ASP A 159 -15.19 17.03 -16.29
C ASP A 159 -16.22 17.32 -15.19
N MET A 160 -16.48 16.35 -14.29
CA MET A 160 -17.30 16.58 -13.09
C MET A 160 -16.71 17.66 -12.20
N HIS A 161 -15.41 17.61 -11.91
CA HIS A 161 -14.77 18.63 -11.08
C HIS A 161 -14.80 20.02 -11.74
N ASP A 162 -14.63 20.10 -13.06
CA ASP A 162 -14.74 21.37 -13.77
C ASP A 162 -16.15 21.98 -13.64
N LYS A 163 -17.19 21.18 -13.91
CA LYS A 163 -18.59 21.63 -13.85
C LYS A 163 -19.04 21.95 -12.43
N LEU A 164 -18.78 21.04 -11.49
CA LEU A 164 -19.27 21.16 -10.11
C LEU A 164 -18.44 22.13 -9.25
N VAL A 165 -17.10 22.03 -9.31
CA VAL A 165 -16.21 22.73 -8.36
C VAL A 165 -15.73 24.05 -8.92
N LEU A 166 -15.40 24.13 -10.22
CA LEU A 166 -14.87 25.36 -10.82
C LEU A 166 -15.97 26.27 -11.34
N LYS A 167 -17.00 25.72 -11.99
CA LYS A 167 -18.07 26.49 -12.65
C LYS A 167 -19.35 26.62 -11.84
N GLY A 168 -19.59 25.73 -10.88
CA GLY A 168 -20.85 25.68 -10.11
C GLY A 168 -22.07 25.35 -10.99
N ASP A 169 -21.86 24.65 -12.10
CA ASP A 169 -22.90 24.25 -13.05
C ASP A 169 -23.47 22.90 -12.64
N PHE A 170 -24.48 22.94 -11.78
CA PHE A 170 -25.11 21.76 -11.18
C PHE A 170 -25.93 20.97 -12.21
N ASP A 171 -26.63 21.66 -13.11
CA ASP A 171 -27.48 21.03 -14.14
C ASP A 171 -26.62 20.21 -15.12
N ALA A 172 -25.51 20.77 -15.60
CA ALA A 172 -24.60 20.05 -16.49
C ALA A 172 -23.85 18.91 -15.80
N CYS A 173 -23.65 19.00 -14.48
CA CYS A 173 -23.09 17.92 -13.68
C CYS A 173 -24.09 16.77 -13.51
N GLU A 174 -25.36 17.08 -13.23
CA GLU A 174 -26.44 16.09 -13.08
C GLU A 174 -26.66 15.30 -14.37
N GLU A 175 -26.73 15.99 -15.53
CA GLU A 175 -26.80 15.32 -16.83
C GLU A 175 -25.62 14.36 -17.08
N LEU A 176 -24.43 14.74 -16.64
CA LEU A 176 -23.23 13.94 -16.82
C LEU A 176 -23.26 12.69 -15.94
N ILE A 177 -23.74 12.80 -14.70
CA ILE A 177 -23.96 11.67 -13.81
C ILE A 177 -25.03 10.74 -14.38
N GLU A 178 -26.15 11.26 -14.88
CA GLU A 178 -27.20 10.45 -15.52
C GLU A 178 -26.69 9.69 -16.74
N LYS A 179 -25.90 10.35 -17.60
CA LYS A 179 -25.23 9.69 -18.75
C LYS A 179 -24.28 8.59 -18.29
N ALA A 180 -23.57 8.79 -17.18
CA ALA A 180 -22.65 7.80 -16.64
C ALA A 180 -23.37 6.59 -16.03
N VAL A 181 -24.51 6.81 -15.35
CA VAL A 181 -25.36 5.75 -14.76
C VAL A 181 -26.06 4.93 -15.84
N ASN A 182 -26.56 5.59 -16.89
CA ASN A 182 -27.26 4.92 -18.00
C ASN A 182 -26.31 4.25 -19.00
N GLY A 183 -25.06 4.71 -19.09
CA GLY A 183 -23.99 4.02 -19.81
C GLY A 183 -23.46 2.84 -18.99
N LYS A 184 -23.61 1.60 -19.48
CA LYS A 184 -23.07 0.35 -18.89
C LYS A 184 -21.52 0.29 -18.66
N LYS A 185 -20.79 1.41 -18.61
CA LYS A 185 -19.32 1.47 -18.47
C LYS A 185 -18.80 1.62 -17.03
N LEU A 186 -19.66 1.78 -16.02
CA LEU A 186 -19.22 1.95 -14.62
C LEU A 186 -19.26 0.68 -13.74
N ARG A 187 -19.53 -0.51 -14.31
CA ARG A 187 -19.55 -1.76 -13.52
C ARG A 187 -18.18 -2.37 -13.22
N ASN A 188 -17.08 -1.77 -13.67
CA ASN A 188 -15.71 -2.26 -13.42
C ASN A 188 -14.88 -1.22 -12.63
N LEU A 189 -15.42 -0.75 -11.51
CA LEU A 189 -14.67 0.01 -10.50
C LEU A 189 -14.68 -0.76 -9.18
N ASP A 190 -14.26 -2.02 -9.23
CA ASP A 190 -13.76 -2.71 -8.05
C ASP A 190 -12.24 -2.49 -8.01
N TYR A 191 -11.81 -1.62 -7.08
CA TYR A 191 -10.42 -1.46 -6.65
C TYR A 191 -10.05 -2.55 -5.64
#